data_AF-A0A5N6RDN6-F1
#
_entry.id   AF-A0A5N6RDN6-F1
#
_cell.length_a   1.000
_cell.length_b   1.000
_cell.length_c   1.000
_cell.angle_alpha   90.00
_cell.angle_beta   90.00
_cell.angle_gamma   90.00
#
_symmetry.space_group_name_H-M   'P 1'
#
loop_
_entity.id
_entity.type
_entity.pdbx_description
1 polymer ?
#
loop_
_entity_poly.entity_id
_entity_poly.type
_entity_poly.pdbx_seq_one_letter_code
_entity_poly.pdbx_strand_id
1 'polypeptide(L)'
;MDSEVYTVKILMGLVSQSGVSNGLGVLILLVGKWWFDKVVRKKRKIKQKNKFFKRNGGLLLKQLSSHESNVEHTKLFNSKDLEKATDRFNVNRILGRGGQGTVYKGMLPDGRIVAVKSPRLLASTTGRR
;
A
#
# COMPACT_ATOMS: atom_id res chain seq x y z
N MET A 1 -58.46 41.33 -12.91
CA MET A 1 -57.17 41.44 -12.18
C MET A 1 -56.46 40.09 -12.12
N ASP A 2 -56.86 39.13 -12.96
CA ASP A 2 -56.60 37.71 -12.71
C ASP A 2 -55.40 37.18 -13.52
N SER A 3 -55.07 37.79 -14.65
CA SER A 3 -53.94 37.39 -15.50
C SER A 3 -52.58 37.62 -14.85
N GLU A 4 -52.36 38.77 -14.20
CA GLU A 4 -51.09 39.05 -13.50
C GLU A 4 -50.90 38.14 -12.29
N VAL A 5 -51.97 37.84 -11.55
CA VAL A 5 -51.94 36.92 -10.40
C VAL A 5 -51.60 35.49 -10.86
N TYR A 6 -52.11 35.05 -12.01
CA TYR A 6 -51.74 33.77 -12.61
C TYR A 6 -50.28 33.72 -13.05
N THR A 7 -49.79 34.79 -13.70
CA THR A 7 -48.38 34.88 -14.11
C THR A 7 -47.44 34.86 -12.90
N VAL A 8 -47.78 35.57 -11.81
CA VAL A 8 -47.00 35.56 -10.56
C VAL A 8 -47.04 34.18 -9.90
N LYS A 9 -48.19 33.48 -9.88
CA LYS A 9 -48.28 32.11 -9.35
C LYS A 9 -47.44 31.10 -10.14
N ILE A 10 -47.41 31.20 -11.47
CA ILE A 10 -46.58 30.34 -12.34
C ILE A 10 -45.09 30.62 -12.09
N LEU A 11 -44.71 31.89 -11.96
CA LEU A 11 -43.33 32.29 -11.68
C LEU A 11 -42.85 31.80 -10.30
N MET A 12 -43.69 31.94 -9.26
CA MET A 12 -43.39 31.43 -7.91
C MET A 12 -43.30 29.89 -7.87
N GLY A 13 -44.12 29.20 -8.67
CA GLY A 13 -44.07 27.73 -8.82
C GLY A 13 -42.76 27.23 -9.44
N LEU A 14 -42.23 27.92 -10.46
CA LEU A 14 -40.95 27.59 -11.11
C LEU A 14 -39.74 27.85 -10.21
N VAL A 15 -39.77 28.94 -9.43
CA VAL A 15 -38.71 29.27 -8.45
C VAL A 15 -38.65 28.27 -7.29
N SER A 16 -39.76 27.59 -6.99
CA SER A 16 -39.84 26.62 -5.88
C SER A 16 -39.24 25.23 -6.22
N GLN A 17 -38.97 24.93 -7.51
CA GLN A 17 -38.47 23.61 -7.94
C GLN A 17 -36.93 23.49 -7.98
N SER A 18 -36.19 24.59 -7.86
CA SER A 18 -34.72 24.63 -8.00
C SER A 18 -33.94 24.38 -6.70
N GLY A 19 -34.60 23.95 -5.63
CA GLY A 19 -33.99 23.78 -4.30
C GLY A 19 -33.51 22.37 -3.92
N VAL A 20 -33.94 21.31 -4.61
CA VAL A 20 -33.80 19.93 -4.06
C VAL A 20 -32.79 19.05 -4.83
N SER A 21 -32.35 19.43 -6.03
CA SER A 21 -31.51 18.58 -6.90
C SER A 21 -29.99 18.70 -6.67
N ASN A 22 -29.51 19.83 -6.17
CA ASN A 22 -28.07 20.11 -6.08
C ASN A 22 -27.35 19.23 -5.05
N GLY A 23 -28.05 18.74 -4.02
CA GLY A 23 -27.45 17.89 -2.99
C GLY A 23 -27.02 16.51 -3.50
N LEU A 24 -27.85 15.88 -4.35
CA LEU A 24 -27.56 14.53 -4.85
C LEU A 24 -26.43 14.55 -5.89
N GLY A 25 -26.41 15.57 -6.76
CA GLY A 25 -25.33 15.79 -7.71
C GLY A 25 -23.98 16.03 -7.01
N VAL A 26 -23.96 16.89 -5.98
CA VAL A 26 -22.76 17.12 -5.17
C VAL A 26 -22.32 15.84 -4.45
N LEU A 27 -23.26 15.07 -3.89
CA LEU A 27 -22.92 13.80 -3.23
C LEU A 27 -22.29 12.79 -4.21
N ILE A 28 -22.86 12.64 -5.41
CA ILE A 28 -22.31 11.76 -6.46
C ILE A 28 -20.91 12.22 -6.87
N LEU A 29 -20.69 13.53 -7.02
CA LEU A 29 -19.37 14.08 -7.36
C LEU A 29 -18.34 13.84 -6.24
N LEU A 30 -18.73 14.01 -4.97
CA LEU A 30 -17.84 13.76 -3.83
C LEU A 30 -17.46 12.28 -3.73
N VAL A 31 -18.43 11.37 -3.89
CA VAL A 31 -18.19 9.92 -3.89
C VAL A 31 -17.32 9.52 -5.08
N GLY A 32 -17.62 10.04 -6.27
CA GLY A 32 -16.85 9.81 -7.49
C GLY A 32 -15.40 10.29 -7.36
N LYS A 33 -15.19 11.51 -6.84
CA LYS A 33 -13.86 12.07 -6.55
C LYS A 33 -13.12 11.24 -5.53
N TRP A 34 -13.74 10.87 -4.41
CA TRP A 34 -13.12 10.03 -3.38
C TRP A 34 -12.72 8.66 -3.93
N TRP A 35 -13.59 8.02 -4.72
CA TRP A 35 -13.30 6.75 -5.38
C TRP A 35 -12.14 6.88 -6.36
N PHE A 36 -12.17 7.91 -7.21
CA PHE A 36 -11.09 8.20 -8.15
C PHE A 36 -9.76 8.42 -7.42
N ASP A 37 -9.73 9.25 -6.39
CA ASP A 37 -8.55 9.47 -5.58
C ASP A 37 -8.09 8.18 -4.90
N LYS A 38 -9.00 7.33 -4.41
CA LYS A 38 -8.68 6.03 -3.81
C LYS A 38 -8.03 5.11 -4.85
N VAL A 39 -8.55 5.07 -6.08
CA VAL A 39 -7.98 4.30 -7.19
C VAL A 39 -6.60 4.84 -7.58
N VAL A 40 -6.46 6.15 -7.75
CA VAL A 40 -5.18 6.80 -8.09
C VAL A 40 -4.15 6.57 -6.99
N ARG A 41 -4.52 6.75 -5.71
CA ARG A 41 -3.65 6.46 -4.56
C ARG A 41 -3.23 4.99 -4.54
N LYS A 42 -4.12 4.04 -4.84
CA LYS A 42 -3.80 2.61 -4.92
C LYS A 42 -2.80 2.32 -6.05
N LYS A 43 -3.03 2.86 -7.25
CA LYS A 43 -2.13 2.72 -8.40
C LYS A 43 -0.74 3.33 -8.12
N ARG A 44 -0.69 4.51 -7.50
CA ARG A 44 0.57 5.17 -7.10
C ARG A 44 1.39 4.31 -6.14
N LYS A 45 0.75 3.70 -5.12
CA LYS A 45 1.43 2.79 -4.18
C LYS A 45 2.07 1.59 -4.89
N ILE A 46 1.36 0.97 -5.83
CA ILE A 46 1.88 -0.16 -6.62
C ILE A 46 3.05 0.29 -7.52
N LYS A 47 2.91 1.42 -8.20
CA LYS A 47 3.97 1.98 -9.06
C LYS A 47 5.24 2.30 -8.27
N GLN A 48 5.10 2.88 -7.08
CA GLN A 48 6.24 3.14 -6.20
C GLN A 48 6.92 1.84 -5.77
N LYS A 49 6.17 0.85 -5.30
CA LYS A 49 6.72 -0.48 -4.95
C LYS A 49 7.48 -1.11 -6.10
N ASN A 50 6.94 -1.06 -7.32
CA ASN A 50 7.60 -1.60 -8.50
C ASN A 50 8.89 -0.82 -8.86
N LYS A 51 8.92 0.50 -8.63
CA LYS A 51 10.12 1.33 -8.84
C LYS A 51 11.24 0.94 -7.87
N PHE A 52 10.92 0.73 -6.58
CA PHE A 52 11.88 0.22 -5.60
C PHE A 52 12.34 -1.20 -5.92
N PHE A 53 11.42 -2.07 -6.34
CA PHE A 53 11.75 -3.43 -6.76
C PHE A 53 12.76 -3.43 -7.90
N LYS A 54 12.54 -2.65 -8.96
CA LYS A 54 13.48 -2.54 -10.09
C LYS A 54 14.83 -1.94 -9.69
N ARG A 55 14.85 -0.91 -8.83
CA ARG A 55 16.08 -0.26 -8.35
C ARG A 55 16.92 -1.15 -7.44
N ASN A 56 16.29 -2.01 -6.64
CA ASN A 56 16.97 -2.91 -5.69
C ASN A 56 17.39 -4.24 -6.34
N GLY A 57 17.55 -4.30 -7.67
CA GLY A 57 17.96 -5.51 -8.38
C GLY A 57 16.84 -6.54 -8.59
N GLY A 58 15.57 -6.14 -8.48
CA GLY A 58 14.43 -7.06 -8.64
C GLY A 58 14.31 -7.70 -10.03
N LEU A 59 14.93 -7.14 -11.07
CA LEU A 59 15.03 -7.80 -12.38
C LEU A 59 15.99 -8.99 -12.33
N LEU A 60 17.15 -8.85 -11.68
CA LEU A 60 18.08 -9.95 -11.44
C LEU A 60 17.41 -11.04 -10.59
N LEU A 61 16.67 -10.62 -9.56
CA LEU A 61 15.90 -11.54 -8.72
C LEU A 61 14.88 -12.35 -9.55
N LYS A 62 14.17 -11.71 -10.49
CA LYS A 62 13.24 -12.40 -11.40
C LYS A 62 13.97 -13.34 -12.36
N GLN A 63 15.11 -12.93 -12.90
CA GLN A 63 15.91 -13.75 -13.81
C GLN A 63 16.44 -15.01 -13.12
N LEU A 64 16.94 -14.88 -11.89
CA LEU A 64 17.34 -16.00 -11.05
C LEU A 64 16.17 -16.93 -10.71
N SER A 65 14.97 -16.36 -10.52
CA SER A 65 13.76 -17.15 -10.29
C SER A 65 13.29 -17.91 -11.55
N SER A 66 13.51 -17.35 -12.74
CA SER A 66 13.08 -17.95 -14.02
C SER A 66 14.07 -18.97 -14.59
N HIS A 67 15.35 -18.88 -14.20
CA HIS A 67 16.44 -19.72 -14.70
C HIS A 67 16.77 -20.83 -13.70
N GLU A 68 15.74 -21.45 -13.15
CA GLU A 68 15.75 -22.50 -12.11
C GLU A 68 16.29 -23.85 -12.64
N SER A 69 17.37 -23.85 -13.42
CA SER A 69 18.01 -25.07 -13.90
C SER A 69 19.54 -25.12 -13.80
N ASN A 70 20.26 -24.07 -13.40
CA ASN A 70 21.71 -24.21 -13.21
C ASN A 70 22.48 -23.15 -12.38
N VAL A 71 21.83 -22.23 -11.66
CA VAL A 71 22.56 -21.24 -10.84
C VAL A 71 22.15 -21.36 -9.37
N GLU A 72 23.13 -21.62 -8.52
CA GLU A 72 23.04 -21.90 -7.09
C GLU A 72 21.96 -21.12 -6.30
N HIS A 73 21.05 -21.89 -5.71
CA HIS A 73 20.46 -21.73 -4.37
C HIS A 73 19.85 -20.38 -3.90
N THR A 74 19.49 -19.46 -4.79
CA THR A 74 18.78 -18.22 -4.36
C THR A 74 17.27 -18.46 -4.22
N LYS A 75 16.83 -18.90 -3.03
CA LYS A 75 15.40 -19.08 -2.72
C LYS A 75 14.71 -17.74 -2.41
N LEU A 76 13.55 -17.48 -3.02
CA LEU A 76 12.71 -16.33 -2.67
C LEU A 76 11.99 -16.58 -1.34
N PHE A 77 12.08 -15.60 -0.44
CA PHE A 77 11.32 -15.58 0.81
C PHE A 77 10.35 -14.40 0.83
N ASN A 78 9.13 -14.64 1.32
CA ASN A 78 8.21 -13.55 1.57
C ASN A 78 8.60 -12.82 2.87
N SER A 79 8.30 -11.52 2.92
CA SER A 79 8.44 -10.69 4.13
C SER A 79 7.84 -11.34 5.38
N LYS A 80 6.64 -11.93 5.26
CA LYS A 80 5.94 -12.60 6.36
C LYS A 80 6.69 -13.83 6.87
N ASP A 81 7.37 -14.56 5.98
CA ASP A 81 8.09 -15.77 6.35
C ASP A 81 9.36 -15.40 7.12
N LEU A 82 10.06 -14.35 6.68
CA LEU A 82 11.23 -13.81 7.38
C LEU A 82 10.85 -13.19 8.73
N GLU A 83 9.70 -12.52 8.81
CA GLU A 83 9.16 -11.97 10.06
C GLU A 83 8.87 -13.08 11.08
N LYS A 84 8.19 -14.16 10.66
CA LYS A 84 7.96 -15.33 11.52
C LYS A 84 9.27 -16.00 11.92
N ALA A 85 10.18 -16.19 10.95
CA ALA A 85 11.44 -16.86 11.21
C ALA A 85 12.30 -16.13 12.26
N THR A 86 12.24 -14.80 12.27
CA THR A 86 13.02 -13.94 13.18
C THR A 86 12.25 -13.50 14.43
N ASP A 87 11.05 -14.02 14.67
CA ASP A 87 10.14 -13.55 15.73
C ASP A 87 9.95 -12.02 15.68
N ARG A 88 9.50 -11.50 14.53
CA ARG A 88 9.29 -10.06 14.28
C ARG A 88 10.56 -9.23 14.47
N PHE A 89 11.71 -9.75 14.03
CA PHE A 89 13.02 -9.12 14.21
C PHE A 89 13.33 -8.82 15.69
N ASN A 90 13.12 -9.82 16.55
CA ASN A 90 13.34 -9.71 18.00
C ASN A 90 14.81 -9.35 18.30
N VAL A 91 15.02 -8.36 19.18
CA VAL A 91 16.36 -7.93 19.61
C VAL A 91 17.17 -9.04 20.30
N ASN A 92 16.50 -9.99 20.97
CA ASN A 92 17.12 -11.14 21.61
C ASN A 92 17.65 -12.17 20.60
N ARG A 93 17.28 -12.04 19.33
CA ARG A 93 17.75 -12.90 18.24
C ARG A 93 18.85 -12.24 17.41
N ILE A 94 19.41 -11.11 17.84
CA ILE A 94 20.49 -10.44 17.11
C ILE A 94 21.78 -11.26 17.22
N LEU A 95 22.35 -11.59 16.07
CA LEU A 95 23.67 -12.23 15.94
C LEU A 95 24.79 -11.19 15.78
N GLY A 96 24.48 -10.00 15.23
CA GLY A 96 25.45 -8.93 15.07
C GLY A 96 24.86 -7.65 14.49
N ARG A 97 25.54 -6.52 14.71
CA ARG A 97 25.19 -5.19 14.19
C ARG A 97 26.40 -4.59 13.45
N GLY A 98 26.18 -3.98 12.30
CA GLY A 98 27.26 -3.37 11.52
C GLY A 98 26.78 -2.27 10.56
N GLY A 99 27.70 -1.67 9.81
CA GLY A 99 27.47 -0.58 8.84
C GLY A 99 26.20 -0.76 8.01
N GLN A 100 26.03 -1.97 7.46
CA GLN A 100 25.00 -2.30 6.49
C GLN A 100 23.69 -2.82 7.09
N GLY A 101 23.59 -2.98 8.42
CA GLY A 101 22.37 -3.49 9.05
C GLY A 101 22.58 -4.33 10.31
N THR A 102 21.51 -5.01 10.72
CA THR A 102 21.48 -5.96 11.83
C THR A 102 21.21 -7.36 11.29
N VAL A 103 21.93 -8.34 11.81
CA VAL A 103 21.77 -9.76 11.47
C VAL A 103 21.02 -10.45 12.60
N TYR A 104 19.94 -11.16 12.26
CA TYR A 104 19.09 -11.88 13.19
C TYR A 104 19.16 -13.39 12.95
N LYS A 105 19.02 -14.18 14.02
CA LYS A 105 18.83 -15.62 13.97
C LYS A 105 17.38 -15.92 13.55
N GLY A 106 17.23 -16.55 12.39
CA GLY A 106 15.96 -17.01 11.85
C GLY A 106 15.80 -18.53 11.96
N MET A 107 14.56 -19.01 12.11
CA MET A 107 14.19 -20.43 11.93
C MET A 107 13.08 -20.52 10.89
N LEU A 108 13.33 -21.17 9.77
CA LEU A 108 12.34 -21.37 8.71
C LEU A 108 11.24 -22.36 9.15
N PRO A 109 10.10 -22.41 8.44
CA PRO A 109 9.05 -23.40 8.69
C PRO A 109 9.51 -24.85 8.55
N ASP A 110 10.56 -25.08 7.75
CA ASP A 110 11.20 -26.39 7.56
C ASP A 110 12.25 -26.73 8.64
N GLY A 111 12.34 -25.92 9.70
CA GLY A 111 13.26 -26.12 10.81
C GLY A 111 14.69 -25.64 10.59
N ARG A 112 15.04 -25.19 9.37
CA ARG A 112 16.40 -24.73 9.08
C ARG A 112 16.71 -23.40 9.77
N ILE A 113 17.91 -23.33 10.37
CA ILE A 113 18.42 -22.10 10.99
C ILE A 113 19.13 -21.25 9.93
N VAL A 114 18.81 -19.97 9.88
CA VAL A 114 19.38 -19.01 8.91
C VAL A 114 19.80 -17.70 9.59
N ALA A 115 20.71 -16.98 8.96
CA ALA A 115 21.02 -15.60 9.31
C ALA A 115 20.24 -14.64 8.40
N VAL A 116 19.37 -13.81 8.99
CA VAL A 116 18.57 -12.82 8.26
C VAL A 116 19.18 -11.43 8.45
N LYS A 117 19.73 -10.85 7.38
CA LYS A 117 20.27 -9.49 7.40
C LYS A 117 19.17 -8.48 7.06
N SER A 118 18.97 -7.53 7.96
CA SER A 118 17.97 -6.47 7.84
C SER A 118 18.64 -5.09 7.87
N PRO A 119 18.27 -4.15 6.97
CA PRO A 119 18.81 -2.79 6.97
C PRO A 119 18.45 -2.06 8.27
N ARG A 120 19.29 -1.09 8.68
CA ARG A 120 19.16 -0.36 9.97
C ARG A 120 17.78 0.24 10.24
N LEU A 121 17.08 0.67 9.19
CA LEU A 121 15.77 1.31 9.30
C LEU A 121 14.73 0.41 9.99
N LEU A 122 14.79 -0.90 9.77
CA LEU A 122 13.85 -1.85 10.36
C LEU A 122 14.12 -2.11 11.85
N ALA A 123 15.39 -2.07 12.27
CA ALA A 123 15.75 -2.22 13.68
C ALA A 123 15.29 -1.02 14.54
N SER A 124 15.33 0.20 13.98
CA SER A 124 14.93 1.42 14.71
C SER A 124 13.42 1.54 14.97
N THR A 125 12.59 0.91 14.13
CA THR A 125 11.13 0.92 14.27
C THR A 125 10.61 -0.09 15.29
N THR A 126 11.34 -1.17 15.55
CA THR A 126 10.93 -2.21 16.51
C THR A 126 11.20 -1.81 17.97
N GLY A 127 12.07 -0.81 18.21
CA GLY A 127 12.41 -0.32 19.56
C GLY A 127 11.58 0.86 20.09
N ARG A 128 10.42 1.16 19.49
CA ARG A 128 9.52 2.28 19.88
C ARG A 128 8.15 1.81 20.41
N ARG A 129 8.11 0.70 21.12
CA ARG A 129 6.98 0.29 21.95
C ARG A 129 7.47 -0.16 23.31
#